data_AF-A0A8H6RFG4-F1
#
_entry.id   AF-A0A8H6RFG4-F1
#
_cell.length_a   1.000
_cell.length_b   1.000
_cell.length_c   1.000
_cell.angle_alpha   90.00
_cell.angle_beta   90.00
_cell.angle_gamma   90.00
#
_symmetry.space_group_name_H-M   'P 1'
#
loop_
_entity.id
_entity.type
_entity.pdbx_description
1 polymer ?
#
loop_
_entity_poly.entity_id
_entity_poly.type
_entity_poly.pdbx_seq_one_letter_code
_entity_poly.pdbx_strand_id
1 'polypeptide(L)'
;MPGMKTFAESYFGDKMVNAVTALLDCSRDDLVMELYNMLVTPHYDWSLRWHRDDIGPDVSPEEELERLQEPMLHAQWNLALYEDQSLIVVPGSHERARTPMESGADPYEDDMPGQLAVKVYPGDIVFYNNNILHRGVYDSRTERMTLHGTMGMKGSDPARARNILQHGIGKWAAQCDFHALPADTAKLAEDMKQRLLQMGSGDDVGFSQQDP
;
A
#
# COMPACT_ATOMS: atom_id res chain seq x y z
N MET A 1 -21.19 -8.65 7.22
CA MET A 1 -20.89 -7.93 8.47
C MET A 1 -21.44 -6.51 8.39
N PRO A 2 -22.00 -5.94 9.45
CA PRO A 2 -22.34 -4.52 9.51
C PRO A 2 -21.11 -3.66 9.15
N GLY A 3 -21.27 -2.57 8.40
CA GLY A 3 -20.18 -1.65 8.03
C GLY A 3 -19.35 -2.04 6.79
N MET A 4 -19.41 -3.29 6.33
CA MET A 4 -18.69 -3.76 5.13
C MET A 4 -19.02 -2.93 3.87
N LYS A 5 -20.29 -2.52 3.74
CA LYS A 5 -20.77 -1.70 2.62
C LYS A 5 -20.01 -0.36 2.54
N THR A 6 -19.84 0.33 3.66
CA THR A 6 -19.18 1.65 3.69
C THR A 6 -17.73 1.57 3.25
N PHE A 7 -16.98 0.58 3.74
CA PHE A 7 -15.58 0.37 3.33
C PHE A 7 -15.49 -0.03 1.86
N ALA A 8 -16.36 -0.92 1.39
CA ALA A 8 -16.40 -1.29 -0.02
C ALA A 8 -16.78 -0.10 -0.93
N GLU A 9 -17.74 0.74 -0.53
CA GLU A 9 -18.08 1.97 -1.26
C GLU A 9 -16.90 2.97 -1.30
N SER A 10 -16.11 3.06 -0.23
CA SER A 10 -14.91 3.90 -0.23
C SER A 10 -13.81 3.36 -1.14
N TYR A 11 -13.61 2.04 -1.19
CA TYR A 11 -12.57 1.40 -1.99
C TYR A 11 -12.93 1.39 -3.48
N PHE A 12 -14.12 0.91 -3.84
CA PHE A 12 -14.55 0.78 -5.24
C PHE A 12 -15.22 2.05 -5.81
N GLY A 13 -15.31 3.11 -5.02
CA GLY A 13 -15.96 4.36 -5.43
C GLY A 13 -15.20 5.09 -6.54
N ASP A 14 -15.94 5.80 -7.41
CA ASP A 14 -15.39 6.46 -8.59
C ASP A 14 -14.24 7.43 -8.29
N LYS A 15 -14.27 8.11 -7.14
CA LYS A 15 -13.16 9.01 -6.73
C LYS A 15 -11.83 8.27 -6.64
N MET A 16 -11.83 7.10 -5.98
CA MET A 16 -10.63 6.28 -5.83
C MET A 16 -10.24 5.65 -7.15
N VAL A 17 -11.19 5.01 -7.83
CA VAL A 17 -10.94 4.32 -9.10
C VAL A 17 -10.41 5.28 -10.17
N ASN A 18 -10.94 6.50 -10.28
CA ASN A 18 -10.47 7.49 -11.23
C ASN A 18 -9.07 8.01 -10.89
N ALA A 19 -8.75 8.21 -9.61
CA ALA A 19 -7.41 8.60 -9.19
C ALA A 19 -6.39 7.51 -9.52
N VAL A 20 -6.70 6.25 -9.18
CA VAL A 20 -5.82 5.10 -9.45
C VAL A 20 -5.62 4.88 -10.93
N THR A 21 -6.67 4.88 -11.74
CA THR A 21 -6.57 4.69 -13.20
C THR A 21 -5.79 5.81 -13.88
N ALA A 22 -5.91 7.05 -13.40
CA ALA A 22 -5.10 8.16 -13.89
C ALA A 22 -3.62 8.05 -13.49
N LEU A 23 -3.33 7.61 -12.26
CA LEU A 23 -1.96 7.42 -11.78
C LEU A 23 -1.23 6.27 -12.49
N LEU A 24 -1.95 5.20 -12.81
CA LEU A 24 -1.41 4.00 -13.44
C LEU A 24 -1.53 4.00 -14.97
N ASP A 25 -2.14 5.04 -15.55
CA ASP A 25 -2.44 5.14 -16.98
C ASP A 25 -3.12 3.87 -17.54
N CYS A 26 -4.23 3.47 -16.91
CA CYS A 26 -4.92 2.21 -17.23
C CYS A 26 -6.44 2.31 -17.25
N SER A 27 -7.09 1.26 -17.74
CA SER A 27 -8.55 1.13 -17.70
C SER A 27 -9.03 0.56 -16.37
N ARG A 28 -10.28 0.86 -16.01
CA ARG A 28 -11.00 0.16 -14.92
C ARG A 28 -11.01 -1.35 -15.11
N ASP A 29 -11.02 -1.81 -16.36
CA ASP A 29 -11.01 -3.23 -16.71
C ASP A 29 -9.64 -3.90 -16.50
N ASP A 30 -8.62 -3.10 -16.22
CA ASP A 30 -7.28 -3.59 -15.87
C ASP A 30 -7.12 -3.76 -14.36
N LEU A 31 -7.97 -3.12 -13.55
CA LEU A 31 -7.80 -3.08 -12.10
C LEU A 31 -8.01 -4.45 -11.44
N VAL A 32 -7.21 -4.70 -10.41
CA VAL A 32 -7.26 -5.85 -9.51
C VAL A 32 -7.42 -5.34 -8.08
N MET A 33 -8.31 -5.98 -7.30
CA MET A 33 -8.46 -5.65 -5.89
C MET A 33 -7.34 -6.26 -5.06
N GLU A 34 -6.91 -5.56 -4.03
CA GLU A 34 -5.76 -5.93 -3.20
C GLU A 34 -6.01 -5.62 -1.73
N LEU A 35 -4.98 -5.13 -1.03
CA LEU A 35 -5.03 -4.84 0.39
C LEU A 35 -5.95 -3.65 0.64
N TYR A 36 -6.81 -3.78 1.65
CA TYR A 36 -7.48 -2.65 2.27
C TYR A 36 -7.60 -2.89 3.76
N ASN A 37 -6.73 -2.25 4.53
CA ASN A 37 -6.64 -2.40 5.98
C ASN A 37 -6.73 -1.04 6.68
N MET A 38 -6.74 -1.08 8.00
CA MET A 38 -6.83 0.11 8.84
C MET A 38 -5.64 0.14 9.78
N LEU A 39 -4.90 1.25 9.74
CA LEU A 39 -3.78 1.50 10.61
C LEU A 39 -4.29 2.36 11.79
N VAL A 40 -4.08 1.89 13.02
CA VAL A 40 -4.67 2.45 14.25
C VAL A 40 -3.60 2.81 15.28
N THR A 41 -3.97 3.62 16.27
CA THR A 41 -3.09 3.94 17.41
C THR A 41 -2.73 2.69 18.21
N PRO A 42 -1.44 2.46 18.49
CA PRO A 42 -0.97 1.37 19.35
C PRO A 42 -1.11 1.72 20.83
N HIS A 43 -1.01 0.72 21.70
CA HIS A 43 -1.02 0.92 23.16
C HIS A 43 0.28 1.54 23.73
N TYR A 44 1.33 1.61 22.94
CA TYR A 44 2.65 2.14 23.30
C TYR A 44 3.31 2.72 22.05
N ASP A 45 4.24 3.65 22.23
CA ASP A 45 4.94 4.28 21.12
C ASP A 45 5.64 3.22 20.27
N TRP A 46 5.41 3.27 18.96
CA TRP A 46 5.90 2.26 18.04
C TRP A 46 6.44 2.93 16.80
N SER A 47 7.48 2.35 16.22
CA SER A 47 7.92 2.77 14.90
C SER A 47 8.36 1.57 14.06
N LEU A 48 8.19 1.73 12.76
CA LEU A 48 8.76 0.84 11.76
C LEU A 48 10.15 1.33 11.39
N ARG A 49 11.03 0.41 11.02
CA ARG A 49 12.34 0.75 10.43
C ARG A 49 12.17 1.49 9.10
N TRP A 50 13.16 2.28 8.71
CA TRP A 50 13.25 2.81 7.35
C TRP A 50 13.27 1.67 6.32
N HIS A 51 12.39 1.74 5.33
CA HIS A 51 12.26 0.71 4.32
C HIS A 51 11.75 1.28 2.99
N ARG A 52 11.87 0.44 1.97
CA ARG A 52 11.06 0.47 0.76
C ARG A 52 10.29 -0.85 0.74
N ASP A 53 9.07 -0.87 0.22
CA ASP A 53 8.22 -2.05 0.32
C ASP A 53 8.84 -3.26 -0.40
N ASP A 54 9.36 -3.05 -1.61
CA ASP A 54 9.87 -4.16 -2.44
C ASP A 54 11.40 -4.28 -2.44
N ILE A 55 12.13 -3.23 -2.06
CA ILE A 55 13.60 -3.17 -2.19
C ILE A 55 14.26 -3.17 -0.81
N GLY A 56 14.90 -4.29 -0.48
CA GLY A 56 15.63 -4.49 0.77
C GLY A 56 16.76 -3.49 1.00
N PRO A 57 17.22 -3.34 2.26
CA PRO A 57 18.28 -2.39 2.61
C PRO A 57 19.67 -2.82 2.12
N ASP A 58 19.90 -4.11 1.92
CA ASP A 58 21.20 -4.68 1.54
C ASP A 58 21.43 -4.74 0.01
N VAL A 59 20.50 -4.22 -0.78
CA VAL A 59 20.57 -4.18 -2.25
C VAL A 59 21.62 -3.15 -2.68
N SER A 60 22.42 -3.47 -3.71
CA SER A 60 23.43 -2.53 -4.21
C SER A 60 22.77 -1.27 -4.81
N PRO A 61 23.45 -0.12 -4.84
CA PRO A 61 22.89 1.09 -5.45
C PRO A 61 22.49 0.91 -6.92
N GLU A 62 23.26 0.11 -7.68
CA GLU A 62 22.96 -0.17 -9.09
C GLU A 62 21.69 -1.01 -9.24
N GLU A 63 21.55 -2.08 -8.47
CA GLU A 63 20.36 -2.95 -8.49
C GLU A 63 19.13 -2.21 -7.94
N GLU A 64 19.30 -1.40 -6.89
CA GLU A 64 18.23 -0.56 -6.35
C GLU A 64 17.71 0.40 -7.42
N LEU A 65 18.59 1.08 -8.16
CA LEU A 65 18.17 2.00 -9.22
C LEU A 65 17.48 1.26 -10.37
N GLU A 66 17.98 0.09 -10.78
CA GLU A 66 17.33 -0.75 -11.81
C GLU A 66 15.90 -1.11 -11.40
N ARG A 67 15.70 -1.55 -10.15
CA ARG A 67 14.39 -1.91 -9.62
C ARG A 67 13.45 -0.71 -9.47
N LEU A 68 13.97 0.48 -9.13
CA LEU A 68 13.18 1.71 -9.06
C LEU A 68 12.69 2.18 -10.44
N GLN A 69 13.33 1.73 -11.52
CA GLN A 69 12.92 2.03 -12.90
C GLN A 69 11.86 1.08 -13.45
N GLU A 70 11.52 0.01 -12.71
CA GLU A 70 10.43 -0.87 -13.08
C GLU A 70 9.10 -0.10 -13.13
N PRO A 71 8.20 -0.40 -14.08
CA PRO A 71 6.91 0.27 -14.18
C PRO A 71 6.10 0.16 -12.88
N MET A 72 5.43 1.24 -12.50
CA MET A 72 4.50 1.23 -11.38
C MET A 72 3.24 0.46 -11.76
N LEU A 73 3.10 -0.77 -11.25
CA LEU A 73 1.96 -1.64 -11.55
C LEU A 73 0.81 -1.50 -10.54
N HIS A 74 0.93 -0.53 -9.62
CA HIS A 74 0.03 -0.36 -8.50
C HIS A 74 0.05 1.01 -7.87
N ALA A 75 -1.09 1.38 -7.30
CA ALA A 75 -1.23 2.57 -6.50
C ALA A 75 -1.49 2.16 -5.05
N GLN A 76 -0.75 2.77 -4.14
CA GLN A 76 -0.96 2.68 -2.69
C GLN A 76 -1.39 4.05 -2.18
N TRP A 77 -2.24 4.06 -1.16
CA TRP A 77 -2.68 5.30 -0.53
C TRP A 77 -2.96 5.14 0.96
N ASN A 78 -2.94 6.29 1.63
CA ASN A 78 -3.47 6.49 2.97
C ASN A 78 -4.66 7.46 2.89
N LEU A 79 -5.84 7.04 3.36
CA LEU A 79 -7.01 7.88 3.58
C LEU A 79 -7.16 8.13 5.09
N ALA A 80 -6.91 9.36 5.51
CA ALA A 80 -6.96 9.76 6.91
C ALA A 80 -8.42 9.90 7.40
N LEU A 81 -8.78 9.24 8.50
CA LEU A 81 -10.06 9.46 9.19
C LEU A 81 -9.91 10.41 10.39
N TYR A 82 -8.68 10.57 10.88
CA TYR A 82 -8.24 11.50 11.93
C TYR A 82 -7.06 12.32 11.39
N GLU A 83 -6.67 13.40 12.07
CA GLU A 83 -5.40 14.06 11.77
C GLU A 83 -4.25 13.06 11.95
N ASP A 84 -3.40 12.91 10.94
CA ASP A 84 -2.32 11.92 10.93
C ASP A 84 -1.02 12.57 10.42
N GLN A 85 0.09 12.19 11.05
CA GLN A 85 1.45 12.57 10.67
C GLN A 85 2.44 11.41 10.87
N SER A 86 1.92 10.18 10.98
CA SER A 86 2.72 8.99 11.26
C SER A 86 3.55 8.51 10.08
N LEU A 87 3.21 8.89 8.84
CA LEU A 87 4.00 8.56 7.66
C LEU A 87 5.15 9.56 7.52
N ILE A 88 6.38 9.07 7.63
CA ILE A 88 7.60 9.85 7.38
C ILE A 88 8.24 9.33 6.10
N VAL A 89 8.59 10.24 5.19
CA VAL A 89 9.19 9.91 3.89
C VAL A 89 10.45 10.71 3.63
N VAL A 90 11.32 10.23 2.74
CA VAL A 90 12.35 11.05 2.09
C VAL A 90 11.88 11.40 0.67
N PRO A 91 11.45 12.66 0.42
CA PRO A 91 10.95 13.06 -0.89
C PRO A 91 11.96 12.83 -2.02
N GLY A 92 11.46 12.37 -3.17
CA GLY A 92 12.27 12.08 -4.37
C GLY A 92 13.12 10.83 -4.28
N SER A 93 13.15 10.11 -3.15
CA SER A 93 13.99 8.92 -3.04
C SER A 93 13.53 7.75 -3.92
N HIS A 94 12.28 7.73 -4.39
CA HIS A 94 11.77 6.72 -5.33
C HIS A 94 12.39 6.82 -6.74
N GLU A 95 13.13 7.89 -7.04
CA GLU A 95 13.79 8.09 -8.35
C GLU A 95 15.30 7.84 -8.31
N ARG A 96 15.84 7.46 -7.15
CA ARG A 96 17.28 7.28 -6.94
C ARG A 96 17.58 6.18 -5.93
N ALA A 97 18.75 5.58 -6.03
CA ALA A 97 19.29 4.74 -4.98
C ALA A 97 19.44 5.51 -3.65
N ARG A 98 19.53 4.76 -2.54
CA ARG A 98 19.84 5.31 -1.23
C ARG A 98 21.21 6.00 -1.29
N THR A 99 21.32 7.13 -0.62
CA THR A 99 22.61 7.80 -0.43
C THR A 99 23.45 7.03 0.61
N PRO A 100 24.78 7.22 0.66
CA PRO A 100 25.62 6.61 1.69
C PRO A 100 25.17 6.91 3.12
N MET A 101 24.57 8.09 3.35
CA MET A 101 24.01 8.45 4.65
C MET A 101 22.74 7.65 4.97
N GLU A 102 21.85 7.50 4.00
CA GLU A 102 20.61 6.72 4.17
C GLU A 102 20.88 5.23 4.34
N SER A 103 21.84 4.67 3.59
CA SER A 103 22.22 3.26 3.69
C SER A 103 23.00 2.95 4.96
N GLY A 104 23.75 3.92 5.49
CA GLY A 104 24.57 3.76 6.70
C GLY A 104 23.87 4.18 8.00
N ALA A 105 22.64 4.66 7.92
CA ALA A 105 21.87 5.12 9.07
C ALA A 105 21.43 3.95 9.97
N ASP A 106 21.13 4.26 11.24
CA ASP A 106 20.43 3.32 12.10
C ASP A 106 19.06 2.96 11.46
N PRO A 107 18.59 1.70 11.55
CA PRO A 107 17.29 1.31 10.99
C PRO A 107 16.11 2.17 11.49
N TYR A 108 16.24 2.77 12.67
CA TYR A 108 15.26 3.65 13.30
C TYR A 108 15.76 5.10 13.43
N GLU A 109 16.73 5.52 12.61
CA GLU A 109 17.29 6.88 12.61
C GLU A 109 16.18 7.94 12.62
N ASP A 110 16.20 8.79 13.64
CA ASP A 110 15.18 9.81 13.87
C ASP A 110 15.46 11.08 13.07
N ASP A 111 16.69 11.31 12.62
CA ASP A 111 17.13 12.51 11.88
C ASP A 111 17.57 12.19 10.43
N MET A 112 16.78 11.38 9.71
CA MET A 112 17.08 10.99 8.33
C MET A 112 17.18 12.22 7.41
N PRO A 113 18.26 12.38 6.60
CA PRO A 113 18.45 13.56 5.78
C PRO A 113 17.29 13.84 4.83
N GLY A 114 16.71 15.04 4.94
CA GLY A 114 15.61 15.47 4.07
C GLY A 114 14.27 14.80 4.36
N GLN A 115 14.12 14.10 5.49
CA GLN A 115 12.84 13.50 5.86
C GLN A 115 11.72 14.54 6.01
N LEU A 116 10.50 14.08 5.77
CA LEU A 116 9.27 14.86 5.88
C LEU A 116 8.20 14.01 6.54
N ALA A 117 7.63 14.50 7.64
CA ALA A 117 6.39 13.97 8.20
C ALA A 117 5.21 14.45 7.34
N VAL A 118 4.47 13.51 6.76
CA VAL A 118 3.34 13.81 5.88
C VAL A 118 2.12 14.12 6.73
N LYS A 119 1.80 15.41 6.86
CA LYS A 119 0.64 15.88 7.61
C LYS A 119 -0.63 15.81 6.76
N VAL A 120 -1.64 15.11 7.25
CA VAL A 120 -2.95 14.94 6.60
C VAL A 120 -4.09 15.16 7.59
N TYR A 121 -5.23 15.60 7.08
CA TYR A 121 -6.45 15.84 7.86
C TYR A 121 -7.55 14.83 7.50
N PRO A 122 -8.61 14.70 8.32
CA PRO A 122 -9.74 13.81 8.01
C PRO A 122 -10.31 14.05 6.60
N GLY A 123 -10.32 13.00 5.78
CA GLY A 123 -10.79 13.02 4.40
C GLY A 123 -9.70 13.26 3.35
N ASP A 124 -8.48 13.63 3.76
CA ASP A 124 -7.34 13.72 2.86
C ASP A 124 -6.88 12.32 2.43
N ILE A 125 -6.42 12.24 1.18
CA ILE A 125 -5.87 11.02 0.57
C ILE A 125 -4.48 11.33 0.05
N VAL A 126 -3.51 10.57 0.52
CA VAL A 126 -2.13 10.65 0.02
C VAL A 126 -1.81 9.39 -0.74
N PHE A 127 -1.55 9.55 -2.04
CA PHE A 127 -0.91 8.54 -2.87
C PHE A 127 0.60 8.73 -2.80
N TYR A 128 1.33 7.62 -2.70
CA TYR A 128 2.78 7.62 -2.72
C TYR A 128 3.29 6.36 -3.40
N ASN A 129 4.48 6.46 -3.99
CA ASN A 129 5.18 5.31 -4.54
C ASN A 129 5.61 4.42 -3.37
N ASN A 130 5.26 3.13 -3.40
CA ASN A 130 5.56 2.17 -2.34
C ASN A 130 7.07 1.98 -2.09
N ASN A 131 7.89 2.31 -3.08
CA ASN A 131 9.34 2.33 -2.98
C ASN A 131 9.90 3.71 -2.64
N ILE A 132 9.11 4.72 -2.27
CA ILE A 132 9.67 5.88 -1.55
C ILE A 132 10.29 5.38 -0.23
N LEU A 133 11.42 5.95 0.18
CA LEU A 133 12.07 5.57 1.43
C LEU A 133 11.21 6.15 2.55
N HIS A 134 10.64 5.29 3.38
CA HIS A 134 9.67 5.70 4.37
C HIS A 134 9.71 4.85 5.63
N ARG A 135 9.06 5.37 6.67
CA ARG A 135 8.75 4.64 7.89
C ARG A 135 7.46 5.16 8.51
N GLY A 136 6.90 4.35 9.40
CA GLY A 136 5.78 4.73 10.24
C GLY A 136 6.26 5.04 11.67
N VAL A 137 5.88 6.18 12.24
CA VAL A 137 6.16 6.54 13.64
C VAL A 137 4.84 6.89 14.34
N TYR A 138 4.57 6.21 15.45
CA TYR A 138 3.26 6.17 16.09
C TYR A 138 3.40 6.63 17.54
N ASP A 139 2.73 7.73 17.88
CA ASP A 139 2.58 8.22 19.25
C ASP A 139 1.32 7.61 19.86
N SER A 140 1.48 6.83 20.93
CA SER A 140 0.38 6.16 21.63
C SER A 140 -0.63 7.11 22.28
N ARG A 141 -0.31 8.40 22.38
CA ARG A 141 -1.17 9.44 22.96
C ARG A 141 -2.01 10.16 21.90
N THR A 142 -1.73 9.94 20.62
CA THR A 142 -2.46 10.57 19.51
C THR A 142 -3.38 9.55 18.86
N GLU A 143 -4.68 9.86 18.79
CA GLU A 143 -5.65 9.02 18.10
C GLU A 143 -5.37 9.03 16.59
N ARG A 144 -5.34 7.84 16.00
CA ARG A 144 -5.02 7.58 14.61
C ARG A 144 -5.94 6.52 14.08
N MET A 145 -6.50 6.80 12.90
CA MET A 145 -7.26 5.84 12.13
C MET A 145 -7.11 6.21 10.66
N THR A 146 -6.37 5.39 9.92
CA THR A 146 -6.03 5.64 8.52
C THR A 146 -6.32 4.39 7.72
N LEU A 147 -7.16 4.53 6.69
CA LEU A 147 -7.45 3.45 5.75
C LEU A 147 -6.31 3.38 4.74
N HIS A 148 -5.57 2.29 4.78
CA HIS A 148 -4.46 2.03 3.90
C HIS A 148 -4.90 1.03 2.83
N GLY A 149 -4.73 1.41 1.57
CA GLY A 149 -5.24 0.62 0.46
C GLY A 149 -4.28 0.54 -0.70
N THR A 150 -4.38 -0.55 -1.44
CA THR A 150 -3.71 -0.73 -2.72
C THR A 150 -4.68 -1.20 -3.79
N MET A 151 -4.42 -0.83 -5.03
CA MET A 151 -5.03 -1.40 -6.23
C MET A 151 -3.94 -1.67 -7.25
N GLY A 152 -4.04 -2.82 -7.91
CA GLY A 152 -3.12 -3.23 -8.96
C GLY A 152 -3.72 -3.24 -10.33
N MET A 153 -2.87 -3.57 -11.30
CA MET A 153 -3.28 -3.90 -12.66
C MET A 153 -3.05 -5.37 -12.98
N LYS A 154 -3.85 -5.90 -13.91
CA LYS A 154 -3.70 -7.24 -14.50
C LYS A 154 -2.29 -7.40 -15.09
N GLY A 155 -1.77 -8.62 -15.01
CA GLY A 155 -0.43 -8.93 -15.53
C GLY A 155 0.72 -8.46 -14.65
N SER A 156 0.45 -7.98 -13.44
CA SER A 156 1.52 -7.71 -12.48
C SER A 156 2.22 -8.99 -12.01
N ASP A 157 3.55 -8.92 -11.92
CA ASP A 157 4.50 -10.03 -11.71
C ASP A 157 4.01 -11.08 -10.67
N PRO A 158 4.21 -12.39 -10.91
CA PRO A 158 4.15 -13.44 -9.89
C PRO A 158 4.75 -13.06 -8.52
N ALA A 159 5.82 -12.26 -8.49
CA ALA A 159 6.41 -11.71 -7.28
C ALA A 159 5.43 -10.89 -6.43
N ARG A 160 4.52 -10.17 -7.08
CA ARG A 160 3.51 -9.34 -6.47
C ARG A 160 2.27 -10.13 -6.04
N ALA A 161 1.92 -11.20 -6.77
CA ALA A 161 0.96 -12.18 -6.25
C ALA A 161 1.40 -12.71 -4.87
N ARG A 162 2.71 -12.80 -4.60
CA ARG A 162 3.24 -13.11 -3.26
C ARG A 162 2.89 -12.03 -2.24
N ASN A 163 3.14 -10.75 -2.52
CA ASN A 163 2.81 -9.64 -1.61
C ASN A 163 1.31 -9.53 -1.31
N ILE A 164 0.46 -9.73 -2.33
CA ILE A 164 -0.99 -9.55 -2.21
C ILE A 164 -1.68 -10.77 -1.59
N LEU A 165 -1.21 -11.99 -1.87
CA LEU A 165 -1.87 -13.23 -1.44
C LEU A 165 -1.29 -13.83 -0.15
N GLN A 166 -0.26 -13.21 0.43
CA GLN A 166 0.21 -13.55 1.77
C GLN A 166 -0.95 -13.51 2.79
N HIS A 167 -0.84 -14.30 3.86
CA HIS A 167 -1.83 -14.39 4.94
C HIS A 167 -3.23 -14.93 4.56
N GLY A 168 -3.37 -15.62 3.42
CA GLY A 168 -4.63 -16.29 3.05
C GLY A 168 -5.71 -15.34 2.50
N ILE A 169 -5.30 -14.16 2.03
CA ILE A 169 -6.18 -13.13 1.47
C ILE A 169 -7.02 -13.67 0.32
N GLY A 170 -6.51 -14.59 -0.52
CA GLY A 170 -7.28 -15.21 -1.60
C GLY A 170 -8.53 -15.97 -1.11
N LYS A 171 -8.41 -16.71 0.00
CA LYS A 171 -9.54 -17.46 0.60
C LYS A 171 -10.57 -16.54 1.24
N TRP A 172 -10.12 -15.44 1.84
CA TRP A 172 -11.01 -14.42 2.41
C TRP A 172 -11.72 -13.62 1.31
N ALA A 173 -10.98 -13.18 0.28
CA ALA A 173 -11.51 -12.43 -0.85
C ALA A 173 -12.61 -13.22 -1.58
N ALA A 174 -12.44 -14.54 -1.74
CA ALA A 174 -13.45 -15.42 -2.32
C ALA A 174 -14.81 -15.40 -1.57
N GLN A 175 -14.80 -15.04 -0.28
CA GLN A 175 -16.00 -14.96 0.57
C GLN A 175 -16.63 -13.56 0.58
N CYS A 176 -15.99 -12.56 -0.04
CA CYS A 176 -16.53 -11.22 -0.12
C CYS A 176 -17.73 -11.16 -1.07
N ASP A 177 -18.83 -10.59 -0.55
CA ASP A 177 -20.06 -10.31 -1.29
C ASP A 177 -20.24 -8.80 -1.46
N PHE A 178 -20.30 -8.35 -2.71
CA PHE A 178 -20.44 -6.93 -3.06
C PHE A 178 -21.83 -6.58 -3.63
N HIS A 179 -22.81 -7.49 -3.57
CA HIS A 179 -24.16 -7.27 -4.12
C HIS A 179 -24.89 -6.07 -3.47
N ALA A 180 -24.51 -5.68 -2.25
CA ALA A 180 -25.08 -4.51 -1.57
C ALA A 180 -24.60 -3.16 -2.12
N LEU A 181 -23.63 -3.14 -3.04
CA LEU A 181 -23.14 -1.94 -3.72
C LEU A 181 -24.07 -1.53 -4.89
N PRO A 182 -24.01 -0.27 -5.36
CA PRO A 182 -24.65 0.11 -6.62
C PRO A 182 -24.22 -0.81 -7.78
N ALA A 183 -25.12 -1.08 -8.74
CA ALA A 183 -24.93 -2.12 -9.75
C ALA A 183 -23.58 -2.05 -10.49
N ASP A 184 -23.18 -0.87 -10.96
CA ASP A 184 -21.91 -0.68 -11.68
C ASP A 184 -20.69 -0.89 -10.77
N THR A 185 -20.76 -0.42 -9.52
CA THR A 185 -19.72 -0.64 -8.51
C THR A 185 -19.61 -2.10 -8.10
N ALA A 186 -20.75 -2.79 -7.91
CA ALA A 186 -20.80 -4.21 -7.60
C ALA A 186 -20.17 -5.04 -8.74
N LYS A 187 -20.47 -4.67 -9.99
CA LYS A 187 -19.86 -5.30 -11.16
C LYS A 187 -18.35 -5.11 -11.18
N LEU A 188 -17.86 -3.87 -10.99
CA LEU A 188 -16.42 -3.60 -10.93
C LEU A 188 -15.73 -4.39 -9.81
N ALA A 189 -16.33 -4.40 -8.61
CA ALA A 189 -15.79 -5.11 -7.46
C ALA A 189 -15.70 -6.63 -7.70
N GLU A 190 -16.73 -7.22 -8.32
CA GLU A 190 -16.71 -8.63 -8.71
C GLU A 190 -15.65 -8.91 -9.78
N ASP A 191 -15.55 -8.08 -10.82
CA ASP A 191 -14.55 -8.24 -11.87
C ASP A 191 -13.12 -8.14 -11.30
N MET A 192 -12.86 -7.18 -10.41
CA MET A 192 -11.58 -7.02 -9.71
C MET A 192 -11.27 -8.22 -8.80
N LYS A 193 -12.27 -8.73 -8.07
CA LYS A 193 -12.14 -9.94 -7.23
C LYS A 193 -11.80 -11.15 -8.08
N GLN A 194 -12.48 -11.36 -9.20
CA GLN A 194 -12.22 -12.51 -10.08
C GLN A 194 -10.79 -12.47 -10.64
N ARG A 195 -10.28 -11.29 -10.99
CA ARG A 195 -8.86 -11.14 -11.41
C ARG A 195 -7.90 -11.49 -10.28
N LEU A 196 -8.17 -11.06 -9.04
CA LEU A 196 -7.36 -11.44 -7.87
C LEU A 196 -7.34 -12.96 -7.70
N LEU A 197 -8.50 -13.62 -7.78
CA LEU A 197 -8.59 -15.09 -7.64
C LEU A 197 -7.87 -15.83 -8.78
N GLN A 198 -7.82 -15.27 -9.99
CA GLN A 198 -7.05 -15.82 -11.11
C GLN A 198 -5.54 -15.74 -10.89
N MET A 199 -5.05 -14.84 -10.03
CA MET A 199 -3.63 -14.76 -9.67
C MET A 199 -3.18 -15.87 -8.71
N GLY A 200 -4.12 -16.58 -8.06
CA GLY A 200 -3.85 -17.73 -7.20
C GLY A 200 -4.47 -17.62 -5.80
N SER A 201 -4.34 -18.67 -4.98
CA SER A 201 -4.90 -18.71 -3.61
C SER A 201 -3.96 -18.16 -2.53
N GLY A 202 -2.67 -18.03 -2.84
CA GLY A 202 -1.64 -17.64 -1.87
C GLY A 202 -1.06 -18.77 -1.03
N ASP A 203 -1.46 -20.02 -1.27
CA ASP A 203 -1.04 -21.15 -0.44
C ASP A 203 0.43 -21.59 -0.68
N ASP A 204 1.04 -21.21 -1.82
CA ASP A 204 2.39 -21.59 -2.23
C ASP A 204 3.39 -20.41 -2.30
N VAL A 205 3.03 -19.24 -1.78
CA VAL A 205 3.86 -18.02 -1.87
C VAL A 205 4.51 -17.68 -0.53
N GLY A 206 5.84 -17.68 -0.48
CA GLY A 206 6.60 -17.25 0.70
C GLY A 206 6.45 -15.76 1.03
N PHE A 207 6.93 -15.36 2.20
CA PHE A 207 6.96 -13.95 2.65
C PHE A 207 7.98 -13.13 1.86
N SER A 208 7.66 -11.85 1.58
CA SER A 208 8.52 -10.96 0.80
C SER A 208 9.63 -10.32 1.61
N GLN A 209 9.41 -10.16 2.90
CA GLN A 209 10.47 -9.88 3.87
C GLN A 209 10.37 -10.91 4.99
N GLN A 210 11.52 -11.43 5.42
CA GLN A 210 11.62 -12.19 6.65
C GLN A 210 11.92 -11.19 7.76
N ASP A 211 11.05 -11.14 8.77
CA ASP A 211 11.44 -10.55 10.04
C ASP A 211 12.57 -11.41 10.63
N PRO A 212 13.69 -10.81 11.09
CA PRO A 212 14.73 -11.55 11.78
C PRO A 212 14.26 -12.14 13.12
#